data_AF-A0A929GDX3-F1
#
_entry.id   AF-A0A929GDX3-F1
#
_cell.length_a   1.000
_cell.length_b   1.000
_cell.length_c   1.000
_cell.angle_alpha   90.00
_cell.angle_beta   90.00
_cell.angle_gamma   90.00
#
_symmetry.space_group_name_H-M   'P 1'
#
loop_
_entity.id
_entity.type
_entity.pdbx_description
1 polymer ?
#
loop_
_entity_poly.entity_id
_entity_poly.type
_entity_poly.pdbx_seq_one_letter_code
_entity_poly.pdbx_strand_id
1 'polypeptide(L)'
;MKNLLKKTGLATISLSIIFLLSNCGGGTSTNEYLGKLPGIAKKYTEKIDKTEKKLKECTDMAKAFKLDKEIKLLDDEADKAIEEYLANNPLNALPFEQKADYPFTIKEVSVNTKYSSSISRLQLITKVKIDQDIKSKYGGFERTIFAYVIAVDKEGNSLTERPGVFSSGFGKQEFKKGMEVELTGSIDGVKNLGKFEKFIFISREEYNKLK
;
A
#
# COMPACT_ATOMS: atom_id res chain seq x y z
N MET A 1 -75.01 -4.37 -9.06
CA MET A 1 -74.26 -5.33 -9.91
C MET A 1 -72.97 -4.68 -10.36
N LYS A 2 -71.82 -5.30 -10.03
CA LYS A 2 -70.53 -5.36 -10.78
C LYS A 2 -70.08 -4.05 -11.48
N ASN A 3 -68.89 -3.48 -11.31
CA ASN A 3 -67.61 -3.99 -10.84
C ASN A 3 -66.61 -2.82 -10.77
N LEU A 4 -65.75 -2.87 -9.76
CA LEU A 4 -64.32 -2.53 -9.75
C LEU A 4 -63.85 -1.14 -10.23
N LEU A 5 -63.52 -0.33 -9.22
CA LEU A 5 -62.20 0.29 -9.03
C LEU A 5 -61.13 -0.20 -10.05
N LYS A 6 -60.79 0.63 -11.04
CA LYS A 6 -59.51 0.52 -11.74
C LYS A 6 -58.42 1.13 -10.86
N LYS A 7 -57.81 0.24 -10.09
CA LYS A 7 -56.55 0.38 -9.38
C LYS A 7 -55.40 0.78 -10.32
N THR A 8 -54.61 1.75 -9.86
CA THR A 8 -53.13 1.84 -9.84
C THR A 8 -52.31 1.24 -10.99
N GLY A 9 -51.44 2.08 -11.56
CA GLY A 9 -50.32 1.65 -12.39
C GLY A 9 -49.15 2.66 -12.38
N LEU A 10 -48.76 3.14 -11.19
CA LEU A 10 -47.49 3.83 -11.03
C LEU A 10 -46.40 2.75 -11.07
N ALA A 11 -45.74 2.60 -12.22
CA ALA A 11 -44.57 1.72 -12.33
C ALA A 11 -43.39 2.38 -11.64
N THR A 12 -43.25 2.15 -10.34
CA THR A 12 -41.99 2.31 -9.62
C THR A 12 -40.99 1.32 -10.23
N ILE A 13 -40.01 1.82 -10.98
CA ILE A 13 -38.83 1.05 -11.36
C ILE A 13 -38.04 0.82 -10.07
N SER A 14 -38.38 -0.27 -9.37
CA SER A 14 -37.64 -0.73 -8.21
C SER A 14 -36.29 -1.25 -8.66
N LEU A 15 -35.26 -0.61 -8.14
CA LEU A 15 -33.85 -0.92 -8.28
C LEU A 15 -33.56 -2.34 -7.78
N SER A 16 -33.64 -3.34 -8.66
CA SER A 16 -33.24 -4.71 -8.33
C SER A 16 -31.73 -4.87 -8.53
N ILE A 17 -30.93 -4.24 -7.68
CA ILE A 17 -29.50 -4.55 -7.49
C ILE A 17 -29.35 -5.32 -6.19
N ILE A 18 -29.84 -6.55 -6.12
CA ILE A 18 -29.37 -7.54 -5.15
C ILE A 18 -29.55 -8.89 -5.83
N PHE A 19 -28.44 -9.56 -6.16
CA PHE A 19 -28.22 -11.02 -6.15
C PHE A 19 -27.02 -11.42 -7.03
N LEU A 20 -25.80 -11.03 -6.64
CA LEU A 20 -24.54 -11.68 -7.08
C LEU A 20 -23.46 -11.64 -5.97
N LEU A 21 -23.86 -11.74 -4.69
CA LEU A 21 -22.93 -11.86 -3.56
C LEU A 21 -23.17 -13.17 -2.81
N SER A 22 -22.89 -14.28 -3.47
CA SER A 22 -22.65 -15.55 -2.79
C SER A 22 -21.77 -16.42 -3.68
N ASN A 23 -20.57 -16.69 -3.17
CA ASN A 23 -19.49 -17.56 -3.68
C ASN A 23 -18.50 -16.99 -4.71
N CYS A 24 -17.54 -16.21 -4.19
CA CYS A 24 -16.12 -16.47 -4.41
C CYS A 24 -15.38 -16.08 -3.13
N GLY A 25 -14.65 -17.03 -2.51
CA GLY A 25 -14.15 -16.96 -1.14
C GLY A 25 -13.15 -15.84 -0.85
N GLY A 26 -13.66 -14.63 -0.57
CA GLY A 26 -12.90 -13.48 -0.11
C GLY A 26 -12.90 -13.38 1.41
N GLY A 27 -12.25 -14.34 2.10
CA GLY A 27 -11.82 -14.07 3.47
C GLY A 27 -10.93 -12.84 3.44
N THR A 28 -11.25 -11.80 4.23
CA THR A 28 -10.38 -10.62 4.32
C THR A 28 -9.06 -11.11 4.88
N SER A 29 -8.01 -11.17 4.06
CA SER A 29 -6.72 -11.70 4.50
C SER A 29 -6.18 -10.80 5.61
N THR A 30 -6.10 -11.33 6.82
CA THR A 30 -5.51 -10.67 7.97
C THR A 30 -4.06 -11.11 8.14
N ASN A 31 -3.20 -10.17 8.45
CA ASN A 31 -1.81 -10.40 8.81
C ASN A 31 -1.59 -10.05 10.30
N GLU A 32 -0.65 -10.72 10.97
CA GLU A 32 -0.36 -10.50 12.39
C GLU A 32 0.12 -9.07 12.67
N TYR A 33 0.95 -8.51 11.79
CA TYR A 33 1.57 -7.19 11.96
C TYR A 33 0.78 -6.08 11.28
N LEU A 34 0.14 -6.37 10.14
CA LEU A 34 -0.57 -5.38 9.33
C LEU A 34 -2.11 -5.42 9.51
N GLY A 35 -2.60 -6.38 10.30
CA GLY A 35 -4.03 -6.62 10.52
C GLY A 35 -4.79 -6.79 9.20
N LYS A 36 -5.90 -6.06 9.01
CA LYS A 36 -6.76 -6.16 7.82
C LYS A 36 -6.25 -5.38 6.61
N LEU A 37 -5.18 -4.60 6.73
CA LEU A 37 -4.70 -3.71 5.66
C LEU A 37 -4.48 -4.44 4.32
N PRO A 38 -3.78 -5.59 4.27
CA PRO A 38 -3.58 -6.31 3.00
C PRO A 38 -4.90 -6.81 2.41
N GLY A 39 -5.84 -7.23 3.26
CA GLY A 39 -7.17 -7.68 2.85
C GLY A 39 -8.05 -6.57 2.29
N ILE A 40 -7.97 -5.35 2.84
CA ILE A 40 -8.64 -4.16 2.31
C ILE A 40 -8.09 -3.87 0.90
N ALA A 41 -6.76 -3.78 0.76
CA ALA A 41 -6.12 -3.54 -0.52
C ALA A 41 -6.50 -4.60 -1.56
N LYS A 42 -6.41 -5.89 -1.20
CA LYS A 42 -6.77 -7.00 -2.09
C LYS A 42 -8.22 -6.92 -2.59
N LYS A 43 -9.17 -6.65 -1.68
CA LYS A 43 -10.60 -6.52 -2.03
C LYS A 43 -10.85 -5.44 -3.08
N TYR A 44 -10.22 -4.27 -2.94
CA TYR A 44 -10.40 -3.16 -3.87
C TYR A 44 -9.67 -3.40 -5.19
N THR A 45 -8.43 -3.90 -5.15
CA THR A 45 -7.70 -4.26 -6.38
C THR A 45 -8.47 -5.28 -7.21
N GLU A 46 -9.02 -6.33 -6.61
CA GLU A 46 -9.81 -7.33 -7.36
C GLU A 46 -11.07 -6.73 -8.02
N LYS A 47 -11.72 -5.76 -7.36
CA LYS A 47 -12.86 -5.04 -7.94
C LYS A 47 -12.43 -4.16 -9.11
N ILE A 48 -11.36 -3.40 -8.94
CA ILE A 48 -10.79 -2.51 -9.97
C ILE A 48 -10.35 -3.34 -11.17
N ASP A 49 -9.55 -4.39 -10.98
CA ASP A 49 -9.09 -5.29 -12.05
C ASP A 49 -10.27 -5.88 -12.85
N LYS A 50 -11.34 -6.28 -12.16
CA LYS A 50 -12.56 -6.78 -12.79
C LYS A 50 -13.27 -5.71 -13.63
N THR A 51 -13.33 -4.48 -13.14
CA THR A 51 -13.96 -3.36 -13.87
C THR A 51 -13.09 -2.88 -15.03
N GLU A 52 -11.77 -2.83 -14.87
CA GLU A 52 -10.82 -2.57 -15.95
C GLU A 52 -10.92 -3.60 -17.08
N LYS A 53 -11.07 -4.88 -16.75
CA LYS A 53 -11.26 -5.93 -17.75
C LYS A 53 -12.53 -5.68 -18.57
N LYS A 54 -13.65 -5.36 -17.91
CA LYS A 54 -14.89 -4.99 -18.60
C LYS A 54 -14.72 -3.75 -19.47
N LEU A 55 -13.95 -2.75 -19.01
CA LEU A 55 -13.68 -1.53 -19.76
C LEU A 55 -12.88 -1.83 -21.04
N LYS A 56 -11.83 -2.64 -20.94
CA LYS A 56 -10.99 -3.06 -22.08
C LYS A 56 -11.79 -3.83 -23.16
N GLU A 57 -12.80 -4.59 -22.74
CA GLU A 57 -13.68 -5.35 -23.63
C GLU A 57 -14.88 -4.53 -24.14
N CYS A 58 -15.07 -3.29 -23.66
CA CYS A 58 -16.24 -2.47 -23.96
C CYS A 58 -16.07 -1.70 -25.27
N THR A 59 -16.99 -1.91 -26.22
CA THR A 59 -17.02 -1.18 -27.50
C THR A 59 -17.97 0.02 -27.51
N ASP A 60 -18.80 0.16 -26.47
CA ASP A 60 -19.78 1.23 -26.33
C ASP A 60 -19.18 2.38 -25.52
N MET A 61 -19.07 3.56 -26.14
CA MET A 61 -18.42 4.73 -25.54
C MET A 61 -19.12 5.21 -24.26
N ALA A 62 -20.45 5.19 -24.21
CA ALA A 62 -21.19 5.65 -23.04
C ALA A 62 -21.04 4.69 -21.86
N LYS A 63 -20.99 3.38 -22.13
CA LYS A 63 -20.70 2.35 -21.10
C LYS A 63 -19.25 2.42 -20.65
N ALA A 64 -18.30 2.60 -21.57
CA ALA A 64 -16.88 2.78 -21.24
C ALA A 64 -16.68 3.96 -20.28
N PHE A 65 -17.32 5.10 -20.55
CA PHE A 65 -17.25 6.27 -19.65
C PHE A 65 -17.83 5.99 -18.25
N LYS A 66 -18.89 5.18 -18.14
CA LYS A 66 -19.43 4.77 -16.83
C LYS A 66 -18.46 3.86 -16.08
N LEU A 67 -17.83 2.91 -16.77
CA LEU A 67 -16.85 2.00 -16.18
C LEU A 67 -15.60 2.75 -15.70
N ASP A 68 -15.10 3.73 -16.48
CA ASP A 68 -13.98 4.60 -16.06
C ASP A 68 -14.31 5.38 -14.78
N LYS A 69 -15.53 5.92 -14.68
CA LYS A 69 -16.00 6.58 -13.45
C LYS A 69 -16.12 5.61 -12.27
N GLU A 70 -16.56 4.39 -12.51
CA GLU A 70 -16.65 3.35 -11.48
C GLU A 70 -15.27 2.99 -10.94
N ILE A 71 -14.25 2.88 -11.79
CA ILE A 71 -12.86 2.63 -11.39
C ILE A 71 -12.36 3.75 -10.47
N LYS A 72 -12.53 5.01 -10.87
CA LYS A 72 -12.14 6.18 -10.05
C LYS A 72 -12.85 6.19 -8.69
N LEU A 73 -14.14 5.87 -8.68
CA LEU A 73 -14.89 5.79 -7.42
C LEU A 73 -14.36 4.66 -6.52
N LEU A 74 -14.01 3.51 -7.10
CA LEU A 74 -13.43 2.39 -6.35
C LEU A 74 -12.05 2.75 -5.78
N ASP A 75 -11.21 3.47 -6.52
CA ASP A 75 -9.93 3.98 -6.02
C ASP A 75 -10.15 4.94 -4.83
N ASP A 76 -11.03 5.92 -4.98
CA ASP A 76 -11.35 6.90 -3.90
C ASP A 76 -11.92 6.21 -2.65
N GLU A 77 -12.79 5.22 -2.82
CA GLU A 77 -13.32 4.42 -1.71
C GLU A 77 -12.23 3.62 -1.02
N ALA A 78 -11.26 3.12 -1.78
CA ALA A 78 -10.20 2.28 -1.25
C ALA A 78 -9.18 3.09 -0.46
N ASP A 79 -8.79 4.26 -0.95
CA ASP A 79 -7.92 5.18 -0.23
C ASP A 79 -8.55 5.61 1.09
N LYS A 80 -9.84 5.97 1.09
CA LYS A 80 -10.58 6.26 2.33
C LYS A 80 -10.60 5.07 3.29
N ALA A 81 -10.87 3.86 2.79
CA ALA A 81 -10.90 2.68 3.64
C ALA A 81 -9.53 2.38 4.29
N ILE A 82 -8.43 2.65 3.58
CA ILE A 82 -7.07 2.49 4.11
C ILE A 82 -6.76 3.59 5.13
N GLU A 83 -7.08 4.85 4.82
CA GLU A 83 -6.89 5.97 5.75
C GLU A 83 -7.67 5.77 7.04
N GLU A 84 -8.95 5.42 6.96
CA GLU A 84 -9.80 5.11 8.12
C GLU A 84 -9.26 3.91 8.92
N TYR A 85 -8.77 2.87 8.23
CA TYR A 85 -8.19 1.72 8.90
C TYR A 85 -6.93 2.09 9.67
N LEU A 86 -6.00 2.82 9.06
CA LEU A 86 -4.73 3.22 9.67
C LEU A 86 -4.93 4.24 10.80
N ALA A 87 -5.93 5.12 10.70
CA ALA A 87 -6.29 6.03 11.78
C ALA A 87 -6.76 5.29 13.05
N ASN A 88 -7.51 4.19 12.87
CA ASN A 88 -8.03 3.39 13.99
C ASN A 88 -7.09 2.25 14.43
N ASN A 89 -6.10 1.90 13.61
CA ASN A 89 -5.16 0.82 13.87
C ASN A 89 -3.73 1.28 13.53
N PRO A 90 -3.12 2.16 14.34
CA PRO A 90 -1.75 2.61 14.11
C PRO A 90 -0.77 1.44 14.08
N LEU A 91 0.02 1.34 13.00
CA LEU A 91 0.96 0.25 12.78
C LEU A 91 2.39 0.73 13.08
N ASN A 92 2.82 0.53 14.33
CA ASN A 92 4.13 0.92 14.84
C ASN A 92 5.03 -0.30 15.04
N ALA A 93 6.35 -0.10 15.05
CA ALA A 93 7.35 -1.14 15.33
C ALA A 93 7.16 -2.45 14.52
N LEU A 94 6.99 -2.32 13.21
CA LEU A 94 6.88 -3.44 12.28
C LEU A 94 8.17 -4.27 12.30
N PRO A 95 8.07 -5.61 12.20
CA PRO A 95 9.24 -6.49 12.21
C PRO A 95 10.16 -6.21 11.03
N PHE A 96 11.46 -6.19 11.30
CA PHE A 96 12.48 -5.95 10.28
C PHE A 96 13.78 -6.69 10.58
N GLU A 97 14.59 -6.84 9.55
CA GLU A 97 15.98 -7.32 9.60
C GLU A 97 16.85 -6.41 8.74
N GLN A 98 18.02 -6.03 9.23
CA GLN A 98 19.03 -5.34 8.45
C GLN A 98 20.11 -6.32 8.00
N LYS A 99 20.12 -6.66 6.70
CA LYS A 99 21.19 -7.46 6.08
C LYS A 99 22.30 -6.61 5.48
N ALA A 100 21.95 -5.42 5.01
CA ALA A 100 22.91 -4.48 4.43
C ALA A 100 23.84 -3.88 5.48
N ASP A 101 25.11 -3.76 5.13
CA ASP A 101 26.08 -2.98 5.88
C ASP A 101 25.95 -1.49 5.51
N TYR A 102 25.10 -0.78 6.26
CA TYR A 102 24.91 0.65 6.12
C TYR A 102 25.80 1.41 7.11
N PRO A 103 26.14 2.68 6.84
CA PRO A 103 26.79 3.55 7.84
C PRO A 103 25.85 3.99 8.98
N PHE A 104 24.72 3.30 9.15
CA PHE A 104 23.69 3.54 10.15
C PHE A 104 22.96 2.23 10.48
N THR A 105 22.36 2.19 11.66
CA THR A 105 21.59 1.06 12.17
C THR A 105 20.10 1.38 12.14
N ILE A 106 19.28 0.49 11.57
CA ILE A 106 17.82 0.59 11.63
C ILE A 106 17.35 0.32 13.07
N LYS A 107 16.55 1.23 13.62
CA LYS A 107 16.02 1.16 15.00
C LYS A 107 14.56 0.76 15.04
N GLU A 108 13.76 1.27 14.12
CA GLU A 108 12.31 1.09 14.10
C GLU A 108 11.78 1.24 12.68
N VAL A 109 10.76 0.46 12.31
CA VAL A 109 9.97 0.63 11.09
C VAL A 109 8.50 0.81 11.48
N SER A 110 7.81 1.75 10.85
CA SER A 110 6.40 2.06 11.12
C SER A 110 5.69 2.54 9.86
N VAL A 111 4.36 2.50 9.84
CA VAL A 111 3.58 3.15 8.78
C VAL A 111 3.62 4.65 8.95
N ASN A 112 3.90 5.35 7.85
CA ASN A 112 3.88 6.80 7.82
C ASN A 112 2.44 7.29 7.88
N THR A 113 2.07 8.00 8.94
CA THR A 113 0.74 8.60 9.08
C THR A 113 0.65 10.02 8.50
N LYS A 114 1.79 10.64 8.17
CA LYS A 114 1.86 11.98 7.57
C LYS A 114 1.63 11.95 6.06
N TYR A 115 1.97 10.84 5.39
CA TYR A 115 1.70 10.64 3.97
C TYR A 115 0.69 9.51 3.79
N SER A 116 -0.33 9.73 2.97
CA SER A 116 -1.38 8.74 2.73
C SER A 116 -0.81 7.47 2.07
N SER A 117 -1.07 6.33 2.70
CA SER A 117 -0.95 5.02 2.06
C SER A 117 -2.18 4.76 1.20
N SER A 118 -2.02 3.99 0.13
CA SER A 118 -3.07 3.64 -0.81
C SER A 118 -3.13 2.12 -1.01
N ILE A 119 -4.07 1.65 -1.83
CA ILE A 119 -4.17 0.22 -2.19
C ILE A 119 -2.92 -0.32 -2.89
N SER A 120 -2.18 0.55 -3.58
CA SER A 120 -1.00 0.18 -4.34
C SER A 120 0.28 0.36 -3.54
N ARG A 121 0.30 1.27 -2.56
CA ARG A 121 1.52 1.70 -1.88
C ARG A 121 1.35 1.91 -0.38
N LEU A 122 2.20 1.24 0.40
CA LEU A 122 2.32 1.48 1.84
C LEU A 122 3.43 2.49 2.10
N GLN A 123 3.09 3.63 2.69
CA GLN A 123 4.07 4.63 3.13
C GLN A 123 4.65 4.22 4.48
N LEU A 124 5.98 4.30 4.60
CA LEU A 124 6.71 3.81 5.76
C LEU A 124 7.71 4.88 6.25
N ILE A 125 7.95 4.89 7.55
CA ILE A 125 9.03 5.63 8.20
C ILE A 125 9.93 4.63 8.89
N THR A 126 11.23 4.83 8.72
CA THR A 126 12.26 4.06 9.40
C THR A 126 13.15 4.99 10.20
N LYS A 127 13.24 4.79 11.51
CA LYS A 127 14.20 5.52 12.36
C LYS A 127 15.55 4.83 12.29
N VAL A 128 16.61 5.60 12.10
CA VAL A 128 17.99 5.10 12.02
C VAL A 128 18.90 5.86 12.95
N LYS A 129 19.92 5.18 13.48
CA LYS A 129 21.02 5.78 14.23
C LYS A 129 22.27 5.78 13.37
N ILE A 130 22.87 6.95 13.18
CA ILE A 130 24.11 7.10 12.40
C ILE A 130 25.29 6.54 13.20
N ASP A 131 25.99 5.55 12.65
CA ASP A 131 27.05 4.82 13.37
C ASP A 131 28.43 5.48 13.21
N GLN A 132 28.60 6.24 12.12
CA GLN A 132 29.79 7.00 11.79
C GLN A 132 29.46 8.25 10.98
N ASP A 133 30.34 9.25 11.00
CA ASP A 133 30.20 10.45 10.17
C ASP A 133 30.13 10.05 8.68
N ILE A 134 29.04 10.43 8.01
CA ILE A 134 28.80 10.06 6.62
C ILE A 134 29.31 11.16 5.70
N LYS A 135 30.43 10.89 5.02
CA LYS A 135 31.08 11.81 4.10
C LYS A 135 30.77 11.46 2.64
N SER A 136 30.55 12.50 1.84
CA SER A 136 30.50 12.43 0.39
C SER A 136 31.88 12.11 -0.21
N LYS A 137 31.88 11.61 -1.43
CA LYS A 137 33.11 11.34 -2.22
C LYS A 137 33.99 12.56 -2.50
N TYR A 138 33.48 13.78 -2.27
CA TYR A 138 34.19 15.04 -2.49
C TYR A 138 34.72 15.67 -1.18
N GLY A 139 34.69 14.95 -0.06
CA GLY A 139 35.28 15.39 1.21
C GLY A 139 34.36 16.21 2.13
N GLY A 140 33.15 16.59 1.68
CA GLY A 140 32.09 17.16 2.53
C GLY A 140 31.14 16.10 3.10
N PHE A 141 30.16 16.46 3.92
CA PHE A 141 29.13 15.53 4.41
C PHE A 141 28.17 15.09 3.29
N GLU A 142 27.73 13.83 3.36
CA GLU A 142 26.62 13.35 2.55
C GLU A 142 25.34 14.09 2.93
N ARG A 143 24.52 14.45 1.94
CA ARG A 143 23.31 15.28 2.17
C ARG A 143 22.02 14.48 2.13
N THR A 144 22.10 13.26 1.65
CA THR A 144 21.00 12.32 1.62
C THR A 144 21.53 10.91 1.81
N ILE A 145 20.95 10.19 2.76
CA ILE A 145 21.19 8.76 2.91
C ILE A 145 19.99 7.97 2.40
N PHE A 146 20.29 6.76 1.93
CA PHE A 146 19.30 5.86 1.35
C PHE A 146 19.35 4.50 2.02
N ALA A 147 18.19 3.89 2.18
CA ALA A 147 18.05 2.47 2.50
C ALA A 147 17.10 1.82 1.49
N TYR A 148 17.36 0.55 1.17
CA TYR A 148 16.58 -0.26 0.24
C TYR A 148 15.94 -1.40 1.01
N VAL A 149 14.69 -1.73 0.69
CA VAL A 149 13.92 -2.69 1.47
C VAL A 149 13.03 -3.56 0.60
N ILE A 150 12.82 -4.79 1.04
CA ILE A 150 11.78 -5.69 0.54
C ILE A 150 10.92 -6.19 1.71
N ALA A 151 9.64 -6.43 1.46
CA ALA A 151 8.77 -7.22 2.34
C ALA A 151 8.88 -8.70 1.97
N VAL A 152 8.94 -9.59 2.97
CA VAL A 152 9.02 -11.04 2.77
C VAL A 152 7.99 -11.81 3.58
N ASP A 153 7.70 -13.04 3.16
CA ASP A 153 6.98 -14.04 3.95
C ASP A 153 7.92 -14.83 4.89
N LYS A 154 7.37 -15.82 5.59
CA LYS A 154 8.10 -16.67 6.54
C LYS A 154 9.18 -17.52 5.87
N GLU A 155 8.96 -17.88 4.61
CA GLU A 155 9.89 -18.63 3.78
C GLU A 155 10.99 -17.74 3.16
N GLY A 156 10.87 -16.42 3.30
CA GLY A 156 11.82 -15.44 2.77
C GLY A 156 11.56 -15.03 1.32
N ASN A 157 10.42 -15.40 0.74
CA ASN A 157 10.04 -14.96 -0.60
C ASN A 157 9.63 -13.49 -0.57
N SER A 158 10.06 -12.73 -1.59
CA SER A 158 9.64 -11.34 -1.73
C SER A 158 8.13 -11.26 -1.98
N LEU A 159 7.45 -10.44 -1.18
CA LEU A 159 6.05 -10.05 -1.34
C LEU A 159 5.91 -8.70 -2.05
N THR A 160 7.02 -8.01 -2.32
CA THR A 160 7.00 -6.66 -2.90
C THR A 160 6.98 -6.75 -4.42
N GLU A 161 6.12 -5.97 -5.07
CA GLU A 161 6.11 -5.86 -6.54
C GLU A 161 7.36 -5.12 -7.04
N ARG A 162 7.82 -4.14 -6.26
CA ARG A 162 9.06 -3.40 -6.51
C ARG A 162 9.76 -3.11 -5.19
N PRO A 163 11.08 -3.36 -5.05
CA PRO A 163 11.81 -3.00 -3.85
C PRO A 163 11.64 -1.51 -3.48
N GLY A 164 11.45 -1.25 -2.19
CA GLY A 164 11.27 0.09 -1.66
C GLY A 164 12.58 0.85 -1.56
N VAL A 165 12.51 2.18 -1.68
CA VAL A 165 13.62 3.10 -1.47
C VAL A 165 13.22 4.12 -0.40
N PHE A 166 14.07 4.24 0.61
CA PHE A 166 13.89 5.12 1.76
C PHE A 166 14.96 6.18 1.72
N SER A 167 14.59 7.42 2.06
CA SER A 167 15.48 8.56 2.02
C SER A 167 15.28 9.47 3.23
N SER A 168 16.37 10.07 3.71
CA SER A 168 16.34 11.13 4.74
C SER A 168 15.79 12.47 4.24
N GLY A 169 15.33 12.55 2.99
CA GLY A 169 14.99 13.81 2.34
C GLY A 169 16.23 14.56 1.81
N PHE A 170 15.99 15.62 1.03
CA PHE A 170 17.05 16.42 0.41
C PHE A 170 17.36 17.67 1.25
N GLY A 171 18.57 17.74 1.81
CA GLY A 171 19.25 19.00 2.14
C GLY A 171 19.34 19.40 3.62
N LYS A 172 20.53 19.92 3.95
CA LYS A 172 20.99 20.68 5.14
C LYS A 172 21.42 19.92 6.40
N GLN A 173 21.28 18.59 6.48
CA GLN A 173 21.75 17.87 7.65
C GLN A 173 23.09 17.17 7.37
N GLU A 174 24.10 17.50 8.18
CA GLU A 174 25.34 16.71 8.25
C GLU A 174 25.04 15.46 9.06
N PHE A 175 25.18 14.27 8.48
CA PHE A 175 24.97 13.01 9.22
C PHE A 175 26.21 12.67 10.06
N LYS A 176 26.21 13.14 11.30
CA LYS A 176 27.26 12.86 12.29
C LYS A 176 26.94 11.62 13.10
N LYS A 177 27.99 10.95 13.57
CA LYS A 177 27.87 9.80 14.47
C LYS A 177 26.96 10.12 15.67
N GLY A 178 26.07 9.18 15.98
CA GLY A 178 25.14 9.25 17.11
C GLY A 178 23.84 9.98 16.82
N MET A 179 23.68 10.63 15.66
CA MET A 179 22.42 11.25 15.29
C MET A 179 21.34 10.21 15.03
N GLU A 180 20.11 10.52 15.41
CA GLU A 180 18.93 9.78 14.98
C GLU A 180 18.21 10.54 13.87
N VAL A 181 17.82 9.81 12.82
CA VAL A 181 17.25 10.36 11.60
C VAL A 181 16.08 9.49 11.16
N GLU A 182 15.05 10.11 10.60
CA GLU A 182 13.97 9.40 9.93
C GLU A 182 14.24 9.28 8.43
N LEU A 183 14.11 8.06 7.91
CA LEU A 183 14.06 7.80 6.49
C LEU A 183 12.60 7.53 6.11
N THR A 184 12.11 8.26 5.11
CA THR A 184 10.77 8.04 4.56
C THR A 184 10.86 7.30 3.24
N GLY A 185 10.00 6.33 3.03
CA GLY A 185 9.94 5.57 1.80
C GLY A 185 8.60 4.87 1.66
N SER A 186 8.50 4.04 0.63
CA SER A 186 7.30 3.26 0.40
C SER A 186 7.62 1.90 -0.18
N ILE A 187 6.70 0.96 0.00
CA ILE A 187 6.69 -0.32 -0.71
C ILE A 187 5.42 -0.45 -1.55
N ASP A 188 5.55 -1.06 -2.71
CA ASP A 188 4.43 -1.31 -3.61
C ASP A 188 3.89 -2.75 -3.41
N GLY A 189 2.60 -2.95 -3.68
CA GLY A 189 1.96 -4.28 -3.61
C GLY A 189 1.31 -4.60 -2.27
N VAL A 190 0.59 -3.66 -1.65
CA VAL A 190 -0.07 -3.83 -0.34
C VAL A 190 -0.96 -5.09 -0.29
N LYS A 191 -1.65 -5.41 -1.38
CA LYS A 191 -2.48 -6.62 -1.51
C LYS A 191 -1.72 -7.94 -1.31
N ASN A 192 -0.41 -7.96 -1.56
CA ASN A 192 0.44 -9.14 -1.47
C ASN A 192 0.95 -9.38 -0.03
N LEU A 193 0.79 -8.40 0.87
CA LEU A 193 1.29 -8.45 2.24
C LEU A 193 0.45 -9.32 3.20
N GLY A 194 -0.49 -10.11 2.69
CA GLY A 194 -1.32 -11.00 3.52
C GLY A 194 -0.48 -12.02 4.31
N LYS A 195 0.69 -12.40 3.78
CA LYS A 195 1.66 -13.31 4.42
C LYS A 195 2.90 -12.59 4.96
N PHE A 196 2.84 -11.28 5.12
CA PHE A 196 3.98 -10.49 5.57
C PHE A 196 4.55 -11.02 6.91
N GLU A 197 5.85 -11.26 6.94
CA GLU A 197 6.58 -11.63 8.14
C GLU A 197 7.45 -10.47 8.62
N LYS A 198 8.23 -9.87 7.72
CA LYS A 198 9.14 -8.77 8.06
C LYS A 198 9.60 -8.00 6.83
N PHE A 199 10.16 -6.83 7.10
CA PHE A 199 10.99 -6.10 6.15
C PHE A 199 12.44 -6.60 6.20
N ILE A 200 13.09 -6.71 5.04
CA ILE A 200 14.53 -6.95 4.95
C ILE A 200 15.16 -5.75 4.27
N PHE A 201 16.05 -5.06 4.98
CA PHE A 201 16.88 -4.00 4.42
C PHE A 201 18.09 -4.60 3.71
N ILE A 202 18.18 -4.36 2.41
CA ILE A 202 19.11 -4.99 1.46
C ILE A 202 20.11 -3.98 0.90
N SER A 203 21.24 -4.44 0.38
CA SER A 203 22.25 -3.51 -0.16
C SER A 203 21.76 -2.84 -1.45
N ARG A 204 22.45 -1.76 -1.88
CA ARG A 204 22.16 -1.11 -3.16
C ARG A 204 22.38 -2.06 -4.34
N GLU A 205 23.39 -2.91 -4.26
CA GLU A 205 23.73 -3.90 -5.26
C GLU A 205 22.64 -4.96 -5.39
N GLU A 206 22.10 -5.43 -4.26
CA GLU A 206 20.97 -6.36 -4.24
C GLU A 206 19.69 -5.70 -4.78
N TYR A 207 19.40 -4.46 -4.37
CA TYR A 207 18.29 -3.67 -4.93
C TYR A 207 18.38 -3.55 -6.46
N ASN A 208 19.56 -3.26 -7.00
CA ASN A 208 19.75 -3.09 -8.44
C ASN A 208 19.55 -4.41 -9.23
N LYS A 209 19.71 -5.58 -8.59
CA LYS A 209 19.44 -6.89 -9.22
C LYS A 209 17.95 -7.23 -9.27
N LEU A 210 17.16 -6.61 -8.39
CA LEU A 210 15.72 -6.85 -8.25
C LEU A 210 14.85 -5.81 -8.98
N LYS A 211 15.48 -4.78 -9.57
CA LYS A 211 14.82 -3.74 -10.36
C LYS A 211 14.60 -4.20 -11.80
#